data_AF-A0A976CCH0-F1
#
_entry.id   AF-A0A976CCH0-F1
#
_cell.length_a   1.000
_cell.length_b   1.000
_cell.length_c   1.000
_cell.angle_alpha   90.00
_cell.angle_beta   90.00
_cell.angle_gamma   90.00
#
_symmetry.space_group_name_H-M   'P 1'
#
loop_
_entity.id
_entity.type
_entity.pdbx_description
1 polymer ?
#
loop_
_entity_poly.entity_id
_entity_poly.type
_entity_poly.pdbx_seq_one_letter_code
_entity_poly.pdbx_strand_id
1 'polypeptide(L)'
;SVCQNLWRKELERKSKLSHETKDSIEFNNFDQQERNNIIHQAINSLGDTCRKVLTLYYFDNLSMQEIAEKLGFANSDTAKTKKYKCKKELDDLIKSKYKASDFLD
;
A
#
# COMPACT_ATOMS: atom_id res chain seq x y z
N SER A 1 13.38 16.51 36.93
CA SER A 1 12.25 15.62 37.29
C SER A 1 12.01 14.58 36.22
N VAL A 2 12.21 13.30 36.58
CA VAL A 2 12.27 12.12 35.68
C VAL A 2 10.95 11.86 34.93
N CYS A 3 9.85 12.49 35.34
CA CYS A 3 8.52 12.31 34.74
C CYS A 3 8.31 12.99 33.38
N GLN A 4 9.04 14.07 33.06
CA GLN A 4 8.89 14.75 31.76
C GLN A 4 9.53 13.99 30.59
N ASN A 5 10.47 13.08 30.86
CA ASN A 5 11.11 12.26 29.82
C ASN A 5 10.26 11.06 29.39
N LEU A 6 9.34 10.60 30.24
CA LEU A 6 8.48 9.47 29.92
C LEU A 6 7.37 9.85 28.94
N TRP A 7 6.77 11.04 29.10
CA TRP A 7 5.73 11.54 28.18
C TRP A 7 6.31 11.89 26.79
N ARG A 8 7.51 12.46 26.72
CA ARG A 8 8.17 12.69 25.41
C ARG A 8 8.38 11.39 24.62
N LYS A 9 8.83 10.31 25.30
CA LYS A 9 8.94 8.98 24.68
C LYS A 9 7.59 8.39 24.26
N GLU A 10 6.52 8.60 25.02
CA GLU A 10 5.19 8.10 24.65
C GLU A 10 4.61 8.87 23.45
N LEU A 11 4.85 10.18 23.35
CA LEU A 11 4.46 11.01 22.21
C LEU A 11 5.26 10.65 20.94
N GLU A 12 6.56 10.38 21.04
CA GLU A 12 7.35 9.86 19.92
C GLU A 12 6.88 8.47 19.47
N ARG A 13 6.49 7.60 20.41
CA ARG A 13 5.97 6.26 20.11
C ARG A 13 4.59 6.32 19.44
N LYS A 14 3.72 7.24 19.86
CA LYS A 14 2.40 7.49 19.21
C LYS A 14 2.51 8.22 17.88
N SER A 15 3.46 9.15 17.74
CA SER A 15 3.67 9.91 16.50
C SER A 15 4.21 9.02 15.37
N LYS A 16 5.10 8.07 15.68
CA LYS A 16 5.56 7.05 14.70
C LYS A 16 4.47 6.07 14.28
N LEU A 17 3.43 5.86 15.09
CA LEU A 17 2.34 4.94 14.76
C LEU A 17 1.26 5.60 13.89
N SER A 18 1.16 6.94 13.89
CA SER A 18 0.14 7.69 13.14
C SER A 18 0.61 8.20 11.78
N HIS A 19 1.87 7.96 11.40
CA HIS A 19 2.37 8.18 10.05
C HIS A 19 2.14 6.92 9.20
N GLU A 20 0.88 6.46 9.13
CA GLU A 20 0.42 5.88 7.88
C GLU A 20 0.40 7.04 6.89
N THR A 21 1.57 7.31 6.32
CA THR A 21 1.71 8.00 5.05
C THR A 21 0.62 7.39 4.18
N LYS A 22 -0.46 8.15 3.97
CA LYS A 22 -1.26 8.05 2.77
C LYS A 22 -0.20 8.00 1.68
N ASP A 23 0.07 6.79 1.21
CA ASP A 23 0.85 6.51 0.03
C ASP A 23 -0.04 7.06 -1.09
N SER A 24 -0.11 8.39 -1.14
CA SER A 24 -0.68 9.19 -2.19
C SER A 24 0.26 8.95 -3.33
N ILE A 25 0.01 7.84 -4.00
CA ILE A 25 0.40 7.62 -5.36
C ILE A 25 -0.18 8.81 -6.12
N GLU A 26 0.61 9.89 -6.26
CA GLU A 26 0.35 10.99 -7.18
C GLU A 26 0.45 10.41 -8.60
N PHE A 27 -0.59 9.68 -9.03
CA PHE A 27 -0.78 9.29 -10.41
C PHE A 27 -1.81 10.25 -11.02
N ASN A 28 -1.26 11.38 -11.45
CA ASN A 28 -1.85 12.47 -12.21
C ASN A 28 -3.07 12.08 -13.05
N ASN A 29 -4.13 12.88 -12.98
CA ASN A 29 -5.38 12.86 -13.76
C ASN A 29 -5.29 12.30 -15.19
N PHE A 30 -5.55 11.00 -15.37
CA PHE A 30 -5.94 10.39 -16.65
C PHE A 30 -7.11 9.44 -16.38
N ASP A 31 -7.93 9.19 -17.39
CA ASP A 31 -9.27 8.60 -17.32
C ASP A 31 -9.43 7.45 -16.29
N GLN A 32 -10.21 7.69 -15.22
CA GLN A 32 -10.22 6.80 -14.04
C GLN A 32 -10.67 5.36 -14.36
N GLN A 33 -11.51 5.18 -15.38
CA GLN A 33 -12.07 3.88 -15.73
C GLN A 33 -11.07 2.98 -16.43
N GLU A 34 -10.34 3.51 -17.42
CA GLU A 34 -9.36 2.75 -18.19
C GLU A 34 -8.17 2.35 -17.30
N ARG A 35 -7.75 3.26 -16.41
CA ARG A 35 -6.68 2.99 -15.46
C ARG A 35 -7.03 1.97 -14.40
N ASN A 36 -8.26 2.00 -13.87
CA ASN A 36 -8.71 0.98 -12.93
C ASN A 36 -8.69 -0.41 -13.59
N ASN A 37 -9.02 -0.50 -14.88
CA ASN A 37 -8.97 -1.76 -15.60
C ASN A 37 -7.52 -2.26 -15.80
N ILE A 38 -6.60 -1.37 -16.18
CA ILE A 38 -5.16 -1.65 -16.28
C ILE A 38 -4.59 -2.13 -14.94
N ILE A 39 -4.88 -1.39 -13.86
CA ILE A 39 -4.43 -1.74 -12.51
C ILE A 39 -5.04 -3.08 -12.09
N HIS A 40 -6.32 -3.33 -12.37
CA HIS A 40 -6.93 -4.63 -12.09
C HIS A 40 -6.27 -5.75 -12.88
N GLN A 41 -5.93 -5.57 -14.15
CA GLN A 41 -5.24 -6.59 -14.95
C GLN A 41 -3.81 -6.83 -14.45
N ALA A 42 -3.10 -5.76 -14.08
CA ALA A 42 -1.76 -5.82 -13.52
C ALA A 42 -1.77 -6.54 -12.15
N ILE A 43 -2.71 -6.18 -11.26
CA ILE A 43 -2.93 -6.87 -9.98
C ILE A 43 -3.38 -8.31 -10.21
N ASN A 44 -4.15 -8.58 -11.28
CA ASN A 44 -4.55 -9.93 -11.64
C ASN A 44 -3.35 -10.83 -12.01
N SER A 45 -2.33 -10.23 -12.61
CA SER A 45 -1.10 -10.90 -12.99
C SER A 45 -0.18 -11.17 -11.80
N LEU A 46 -0.40 -10.49 -10.67
CA LEU A 46 0.31 -10.75 -9.42
C LEU A 46 -0.25 -11.99 -8.71
N GLY A 47 0.57 -12.55 -7.81
CA GLY A 47 0.15 -13.66 -6.96
C GLY A 47 -1.06 -13.32 -6.08
N ASP A 48 -1.84 -14.36 -5.74
CA ASP A 48 -3.13 -14.25 -5.03
C ASP A 48 -3.03 -13.45 -3.72
N THR A 49 -1.94 -13.63 -2.97
CA THR A 49 -1.67 -12.87 -1.74
C THR A 49 -1.47 -11.38 -2.03
N CYS A 50 -0.69 -11.02 -3.05
CA CYS A 50 -0.42 -9.63 -3.38
C CYS A 50 -1.66 -8.89 -3.86
N ARG A 51 -2.45 -9.57 -4.70
CA ARG A 51 -3.76 -9.11 -5.12
C ARG A 51 -4.64 -8.77 -3.93
N LYS A 52 -4.84 -9.72 -3.02
CA LYS A 52 -5.72 -9.50 -1.86
C LYS A 52 -5.23 -8.34 -0.98
N VAL A 53 -3.93 -8.25 -0.72
CA VAL A 53 -3.35 -7.13 0.07
C VAL A 53 -3.66 -5.78 -0.58
N LEU A 54 -3.44 -5.65 -1.89
CA LEU A 54 -3.67 -4.41 -2.61
C LEU A 54 -5.17 -4.10 -2.72
N THR A 55 -6.02 -5.10 -3.00
CA THR A 55 -7.46 -4.92 -3.09
C THR A 55 -8.06 -4.43 -1.77
N LEU A 56 -7.74 -5.11 -0.66
CA LEU A 56 -8.25 -4.75 0.67
C LEU A 56 -7.78 -3.36 1.12
N TYR A 57 -6.60 -2.93 0.67
CA TYR A 57 -6.07 -1.62 1.01
C TYR A 57 -6.67 -0.50 0.16
N TYR A 58 -6.75 -0.66 -1.17
CA TYR A 58 -7.18 0.41 -2.07
C TYR A 58 -8.71 0.49 -2.24
N PHE A 59 -9.41 -0.65 -2.23
CA PHE A 59 -10.86 -0.70 -2.42
C PHE A 59 -11.58 -0.67 -1.07
N ASP A 60 -11.25 -1.60 -0.17
CA ASP A 60 -11.89 -1.68 1.14
C ASP A 60 -11.34 -0.65 2.15
N ASN A 61 -10.25 0.06 1.83
CA ASN A 61 -9.61 1.05 2.71
C ASN A 61 -9.33 0.52 4.13
N LEU A 62 -9.01 -0.76 4.24
CA LEU A 62 -8.72 -1.41 5.52
C LEU A 62 -7.34 -1.02 6.04
N SER A 63 -7.22 -0.98 7.37
CA SER A 63 -5.92 -0.78 8.02
C SER A 63 -5.01 -1.98 7.82
N MET A 64 -3.70 -1.79 7.93
CA MET A 64 -2.73 -2.90 7.84
C MET A 64 -2.93 -3.97 8.91
N GLN A 65 -3.59 -3.64 10.01
CA GLN A 65 -3.90 -4.56 11.10
C GLN A 65 -5.06 -5.48 10.69
N GLU A 66 -6.15 -4.90 10.21
CA GLU A 66 -7.31 -5.64 9.67
C GLU A 66 -6.92 -6.54 8.49
N ILE A 67 -6.04 -6.05 7.61
CA ILE A 67 -5.53 -6.81 6.47
C ILE A 67 -4.68 -8.00 6.95
N ALA A 68 -3.88 -7.81 8.00
CA ALA A 68 -3.11 -8.90 8.61
C ALA A 68 -4.03 -9.98 9.17
N GLU A 69 -5.09 -9.60 9.88
CA GLU A 69 -6.06 -10.54 10.44
C GLU A 69 -6.83 -11.29 9.35
N LYS A 70 -7.30 -10.58 8.32
CA LYS A 70 -8.00 -11.16 7.16
C LYS A 70 -7.16 -12.16 6.38
N LEU A 71 -5.86 -11.90 6.25
CA LEU A 71 -4.92 -12.74 5.48
C LEU A 71 -4.16 -13.75 6.34
N GLY A 72 -4.35 -13.73 7.66
CA GLY A 72 -3.64 -14.60 8.59
C GLY A 72 -2.14 -14.27 8.71
N PHE A 73 -1.75 -13.02 8.50
CA PHE A 73 -0.37 -12.60 8.78
C PHE A 73 -0.13 -12.47 10.28
N ALA A 74 1.08 -12.80 10.71
CA ALA A 74 1.45 -12.82 12.13
C ALA A 74 1.39 -11.43 12.80
N ASN A 75 1.56 -10.35 12.03
CA ASN A 75 1.51 -8.98 12.53
C ASN A 75 1.30 -7.97 11.38
N SER A 76 0.89 -6.76 11.74
CA SER A 76 0.68 -5.65 10.79
C SER A 76 1.96 -5.22 10.07
N ASP A 77 3.13 -5.40 10.69
CA ASP A 77 4.43 -5.15 10.06
C ASP A 77 4.72 -6.11 8.91
N THR A 78 4.31 -7.38 9.03
CA THR A 78 4.38 -8.36 7.94
C THR A 78 3.47 -7.93 6.79
N ALA A 79 2.24 -7.46 7.08
CA ALA A 79 1.33 -6.94 6.07
C ALA A 79 1.90 -5.72 5.34
N LYS A 80 2.50 -4.76 6.06
CA LYS A 80 3.20 -3.60 5.48
C LYS A 80 4.35 -4.00 4.57
N THR A 81 5.20 -4.91 5.05
CA THR A 81 6.33 -5.43 4.25
C THR A 81 5.82 -6.13 2.99
N LYS A 82 4.74 -6.92 3.10
CA LYS A 82 4.14 -7.61 1.97
C LYS A 82 3.54 -6.62 0.98
N LYS A 83 2.77 -5.62 1.44
CA LYS A 83 2.24 -4.52 0.63
C LYS A 83 3.37 -3.85 -0.15
N TYR A 84 4.46 -3.48 0.51
CA TYR A 84 5.59 -2.83 -0.16
C TYR A 84 6.18 -3.70 -1.28
N LYS A 85 6.42 -4.99 -1.02
CA LYS A 85 6.91 -5.94 -2.04
C LYS A 85 5.93 -6.05 -3.21
N CYS A 86 4.65 -6.26 -2.92
CA CYS A 86 3.61 -6.38 -3.94
C CYS A 86 3.44 -5.09 -4.76
N LYS A 87 3.56 -3.92 -4.12
CA LYS A 87 3.55 -2.62 -4.81
C LYS A 87 4.75 -2.48 -5.74
N LYS A 88 5.94 -2.91 -5.30
CA LYS A 88 7.14 -2.88 -6.13
C LYS A 88 7.01 -3.81 -7.34
N GLU A 89 6.51 -5.02 -7.13
CA GLU A 89 6.22 -5.94 -8.24
C GLU A 89 5.17 -5.39 -9.20
N LEU A 90 4.13 -4.72 -8.68
CA LEU A 90 3.13 -4.03 -9.51
C LEU A 90 3.77 -2.93 -10.36
N ASP A 91 4.63 -2.11 -9.75
CA ASP A 91 5.33 -1.01 -10.42
C ASP A 91 6.28 -1.53 -11.52
N ASP A 92 7.06 -2.58 -11.22
CA ASP A 92 7.94 -3.24 -12.20
C ASP A 92 7.11 -3.88 -13.34
N LEU A 93 5.98 -4.49 -13.03
CA LEU A 93 5.08 -5.09 -14.02
C LEU A 93 4.44 -4.03 -14.91
N ILE A 94 3.99 -2.91 -14.33
CA ILE A 94 3.44 -1.78 -15.09
C ILE A 94 4.53 -1.20 -15.98
N LYS A 95 5.73 -0.93 -15.46
CA LYS A 95 6.88 -0.43 -16.25
C LYS A 95 7.28 -1.36 -17.38
N SER A 96 7.15 -2.68 -17.18
CA SER A 96 7.48 -3.67 -18.21
C SER A 96 6.39 -3.83 -19.26
N LYS A 97 5.11 -3.69 -18.88
CA LYS A 97 3.95 -3.91 -19.76
C LYS A 97 3.53 -2.65 -20.50
N TYR A 98 3.67 -1.50 -19.87
CA TYR A 98 3.27 -0.19 -20.38
C TYR A 98 4.52 0.66 -20.50
N LYS A 99 4.83 1.15 -21.70
CA LYS A 99 5.95 2.07 -21.88
C LYS A 99 5.51 3.47 -21.44
N ALA A 100 6.46 4.33 -21.09
CA ALA A 100 6.16 5.74 -20.75
C ALA A 100 5.36 6.48 -21.85
N SER A 101 5.40 5.98 -23.09
CA SER A 101 4.60 6.44 -24.21
C SER A 101 3.11 6.08 -24.14
N ASP A 102 2.68 5.09 -23.33
CA ASP A 102 1.26 4.73 -23.14
C ASP A 102 0.57 5.59 -22.07
N PHE A 103 1.33 6.40 -21.32
CA PHE A 103 0.82 7.29 -20.28
C PHE A 103 0.92 8.78 -20.64
N LEU A 104 1.47 9.09 -21.83
CA LEU A 104 1.59 10.43 -22.40
C LEU A 104 1.01 10.41 -23.83
N ASP A 105 -0.30 10.28 -23.93
CA ASP A 105 -1.06 10.80 -25.07
C ASP A 105 -2.00 11.89 -24.56
#